data_AF-H6SMJ8-F1
#
_entry.id   AF-H6SMJ8-F1
#
_cell.length_a   1.000
_cell.length_b   1.000
_cell.length_c   1.000
_cell.angle_alpha   90.00
_cell.angle_beta   90.00
_cell.angle_gamma   90.00
#
_symmetry.space_group_name_H-M   'P 1'
#
loop_
_entity.id
_entity.type
_entity.pdbx_description
1 polymer ?
#
loop_
_entity_poly.entity_id
_entity_poly.type
_entity_poly.pdbx_seq_one_letter_code
_entity_poly.pdbx_strand_id
1 'polypeptide(L)'
;MHTTNLRKVGGSVMLAVPPALLDVLNLSAGGKVGLSVENGRLVVEPKVRRRYTMAELLAASDYSQPQTAEDREWGESPAVGGELI
;
A
#
# COMPACT_ATOMS: atom_id res chain seq x y z
N MET A 1 -25.03 17.77 8.55
CA MET A 1 -24.63 16.75 9.55
C MET A 1 -25.37 15.46 9.21
N HIS A 2 -24.65 14.37 8.93
CA HIS A 2 -25.26 13.07 8.67
C HIS A 2 -25.17 12.20 9.91
N THR A 3 -26.28 11.59 10.31
CA THR A 3 -26.35 10.64 11.42
C THR A 3 -26.60 9.25 10.86
N THR A 4 -25.85 8.26 11.34
CA THR A 4 -25.96 6.84 10.96
C THR A 4 -25.95 6.02 12.24
N ASN A 5 -26.68 4.91 12.23
CA ASN A 5 -26.64 3.94 13.31
C ASN A 5 -25.49 2.93 13.10
N LEU A 6 -24.97 2.43 14.20
CA LEU A 6 -24.05 1.30 14.21
C LEU A 6 -24.84 -0.02 14.14
N ARG A 7 -24.41 -0.95 13.29
CA ARG A 7 -25.05 -2.27 13.14
C ARG A 7 -24.04 -3.40 13.34
N LYS A 8 -24.42 -4.43 14.08
CA LYS A 8 -23.60 -5.65 14.25
C LYS A 8 -23.52 -6.40 12.92
N VAL A 9 -22.31 -6.80 12.53
CA VAL A 9 -22.05 -7.63 11.33
C VAL A 9 -20.95 -8.63 11.62
N GLY A 10 -21.32 -9.91 11.73
CA GLY A 10 -20.42 -10.97 12.17
C GLY A 10 -19.78 -10.64 13.53
N GLY A 11 -18.46 -10.73 13.62
CA GLY A 11 -17.71 -10.35 14.81
C GLY A 11 -17.62 -8.83 15.07
N SER A 12 -17.94 -8.00 14.07
CA SER A 12 -17.64 -6.56 14.06
C SER A 12 -18.90 -5.68 14.03
N VAL A 13 -18.71 -4.36 13.97
CA VAL A 13 -19.78 -3.36 13.84
C VAL A 13 -19.50 -2.51 12.61
N MET A 14 -20.53 -2.24 11.81
CA MET A 14 -20.46 -1.36 10.64
C MET A 14 -21.25 -0.07 10.85
N LEU A 15 -20.83 0.98 10.17
CA LEU A 15 -21.56 2.23 10.00
C LEU A 15 -21.84 2.45 8.51
N ALA A 16 -22.99 3.05 8.18
CA ALA A 16 -23.34 3.33 6.79
C ALA A 16 -22.77 4.70 6.39
N VAL A 17 -21.94 4.75 5.35
CA VAL A 17 -21.43 6.01 4.79
C VAL A 17 -22.32 6.43 3.62
N PRO A 18 -22.99 7.60 3.67
CA PRO A 18 -23.77 8.12 2.54
C PRO A 18 -22.93 8.23 1.26
N PRO A 19 -23.47 7.90 0.07
CA PRO A 19 -22.73 7.96 -1.20
C PRO A 19 -22.06 9.31 -1.46
N ALA A 20 -22.75 10.41 -1.15
CA ALA A 20 -22.20 11.76 -1.31
C ALA A 20 -20.89 11.99 -0.53
N LEU A 21 -20.68 11.32 0.62
CA LEU A 21 -19.42 11.42 1.35
C LEU A 21 -18.32 10.53 0.74
N LEU A 22 -18.69 9.41 0.12
CA LEU A 22 -17.75 8.57 -0.61
C LEU A 22 -17.23 9.31 -1.85
N ASP A 23 -18.11 10.00 -2.58
CA ASP A 23 -17.76 10.76 -3.78
C ASP A 23 -16.76 11.88 -3.45
N VAL A 24 -17.00 12.65 -2.38
CA VAL A 24 -16.09 13.72 -1.94
C VAL A 24 -14.70 13.17 -1.57
N LEU A 25 -14.63 11.96 -1.02
CA LEU A 25 -13.39 11.30 -0.63
C LEU A 25 -12.76 10.46 -1.75
N ASN A 26 -13.37 10.40 -2.94
CA ASN A 26 -13.00 9.51 -4.05
C ASN A 26 -12.86 8.04 -3.60
N LEU A 27 -13.78 7.59 -2.74
CA LEU A 27 -13.82 6.22 -2.22
C LEU A 27 -14.94 5.42 -2.89
N SER A 28 -14.73 4.12 -3.01
CA SER A 28 -15.75 3.17 -3.45
C SER A 28 -15.92 2.05 -2.43
N ALA A 29 -17.04 1.35 -2.48
CA ALA A 29 -17.21 0.10 -1.72
C ALA A 29 -16.04 -0.86 -2.05
N GLY A 30 -15.48 -1.49 -1.02
CA GLY A 30 -14.28 -2.34 -1.14
C GLY A 30 -12.94 -1.59 -1.17
N GLY A 31 -12.95 -0.25 -1.18
CA GLY A 31 -11.74 0.56 -1.05
C GLY A 31 -11.05 0.37 0.31
N LYS A 32 -9.71 0.40 0.33
CA LYS A 32 -8.94 0.34 1.58
C LYS A 32 -8.93 1.71 2.25
N VAL A 33 -9.20 1.73 3.55
CA VAL A 33 -9.14 2.92 4.41
C VAL A 33 -8.26 2.67 5.63
N GLY A 34 -7.67 3.74 6.15
CA GLY A 34 -7.10 3.78 7.48
C GLY A 34 -8.18 4.08 8.52
N LEU A 35 -8.02 3.56 9.73
CA LEU A 35 -8.88 3.86 10.88
C LEU A 35 -7.98 4.26 12.05
N SER A 36 -8.23 5.44 12.62
CA SER A 36 -7.53 5.94 13.82
C SER A 36 -8.54 6.57 14.80
N VAL A 37 -8.13 6.75 16.05
CA VAL A 37 -8.91 7.48 17.05
C VAL A 37 -8.16 8.76 17.41
N GLU A 38 -8.79 9.90 17.16
CA GLU A 38 -8.21 11.21 17.42
C GLU A 38 -9.21 12.06 18.21
N ASN A 39 -8.81 12.48 19.42
CA ASN A 39 -9.64 13.33 20.28
C ASN A 39 -11.06 12.78 20.49
N GLY A 40 -11.18 11.46 20.73
CA GLY A 40 -12.46 10.78 20.93
C GLY A 40 -13.29 10.59 19.65
N ARG A 41 -12.76 10.91 18.47
CA ARG A 41 -13.41 10.71 17.18
C ARG A 41 -12.76 9.56 16.41
N LEU A 42 -13.57 8.71 15.79
CA LEU A 42 -13.09 7.75 14.80
C LEU A 42 -12.80 8.51 13.51
N VAL A 43 -11.54 8.55 13.11
CA VAL A 43 -11.10 9.15 11.85
C VAL A 43 -10.92 8.05 10.82
N VAL A 44 -11.52 8.26 9.65
CA VAL A 44 -11.44 7.35 8.51
C VAL A 44 -10.77 8.09 7.36
N GLU A 45 -9.64 7.57 6.89
CA GLU A 45 -8.86 8.21 5.83
C GLU A 45 -8.69 7.29 4.61
N PRO A 46 -8.78 7.80 3.38
CA PRO A 46 -8.48 7.02 2.19
C PRO A 46 -7.04 6.49 2.23
N LYS A 47 -6.87 5.16 2.14
CA LYS A 47 -5.53 4.58 2.02
C LYS A 47 -5.15 4.51 0.55
N VAL A 48 -4.65 5.62 0.02
CA VAL A 48 -4.15 5.67 -1.36
C VAL A 48 -2.97 4.72 -1.49
N ARG A 49 -3.10 3.69 -2.33
CA ARG A 49 -1.97 2.82 -2.66
C ARG A 49 -0.93 3.66 -3.37
N ARG A 50 0.23 3.87 -2.74
CA ARG A 50 1.36 4.52 -3.40
C ARG A 50 1.71 3.73 -4.67
N ARG A 51 1.65 4.42 -5.81
CA ARG A 51 2.23 3.95 -7.06
C ARG A 51 3.59 4.62 -7.15
N TYR A 52 4.62 3.82 -7.27
CA TYR A 52 5.97 4.32 -7.49
C TYR A 52 6.30 4.16 -8.98
N THR A 53 7.00 5.15 -9.53
CA THR A 53 7.68 5.03 -10.81
C THR A 53 9.03 4.33 -10.60
N MET A 54 9.56 3.72 -11.66
CA MET A 54 10.92 3.17 -11.63
C MET A 54 11.94 4.23 -11.21
N ALA A 55 11.80 5.46 -11.72
CA ALA A 55 12.69 6.57 -11.39
C ALA A 55 12.66 6.91 -9.88
N GLU A 56 11.48 6.93 -9.25
CA GLU A 56 11.36 7.17 -7.80
C GLU A 56 12.03 6.08 -6.97
N LEU A 57 11.87 4.81 -7.36
CA LEU A 57 12.50 3.69 -6.65
C LEU A 57 14.03 3.73 -6.78
N LEU A 58 14.54 4.03 -7.98
CA LEU A 58 15.97 4.18 -8.20
C LEU A 58 16.54 5.36 -7.39
N ALA A 59 15.86 6.52 -7.40
CA ALA A 59 16.32 7.69 -6.65
C ALA A 59 16.34 7.46 -5.13
N ALA A 60 15.46 6.61 -4.60
CA ALA A 60 15.40 6.30 -3.17
C ALA A 60 16.35 5.18 -2.72
N SER A 61 17.03 4.50 -3.65
CA SER A 61 17.90 3.37 -3.35
C SER A 61 19.29 3.85 -2.90
N ASP A 62 19.89 3.14 -1.94
CA ASP A 62 21.26 3.39 -1.49
C ASP A 62 22.25 2.53 -2.30
N TYR A 63 23.00 3.18 -3.19
CA TYR A 63 24.02 2.55 -4.04
C TYR A 63 25.43 2.63 -3.47
N SER A 64 25.60 3.19 -2.26
CA SER A 64 26.92 3.31 -1.63
C SER A 64 27.39 1.99 -1.02
N GLN A 65 26.48 1.02 -0.87
CA GLN A 65 26.79 -0.27 -0.26
C GLN A 65 27.74 -1.06 -1.17
N PRO A 66 28.82 -1.63 -0.61
CA PRO A 66 29.70 -2.49 -1.37
C PRO A 66 28.93 -3.75 -1.79
N GLN A 67 29.21 -4.22 -3.00
CA GLN A 67 28.67 -5.48 -3.51
C GLN A 67 28.98 -6.63 -2.54
N THR A 68 27.98 -7.44 -2.24
CA THR A 68 28.14 -8.59 -1.34
C THR A 68 29.08 -9.63 -1.95
N ALA A 69 29.61 -10.53 -1.12
CA ALA A 69 30.48 -11.60 -1.61
C ALA A 69 29.73 -12.52 -2.59
N GLU A 70 28.46 -12.81 -2.33
CA GLU A 70 27.57 -13.61 -3.19
C GLU A 70 27.34 -12.92 -4.54
N ASP A 71 27.02 -11.63 -4.53
CA ASP A 71 26.81 -10.89 -5.78
C ASP A 71 28.11 -10.84 -6.62
N ARG A 72 29.27 -10.76 -5.98
CA ARG A 72 30.57 -10.74 -6.67
C ARG A 72 30.88 -12.10 -7.28
N GLU A 73 30.70 -13.17 -6.52
CA GLU A 73 30.86 -14.54 -6.99
C GLU A 73 29.94 -14.82 -8.19
N TRP A 74 28.70 -14.34 -8.15
CA TRP A 74 27.76 -14.48 -9.27
C TRP A 74 28.21 -13.68 -10.50
N GLY A 75 28.68 -12.44 -10.34
CA GLY A 75 29.15 -11.59 -11.44
C GLY A 75 30.48 -12.03 -12.07
N GLU A 76 31.34 -12.68 -11.28
CA GLU A 76 32.65 -13.17 -11.74
C GLU A 76 32.61 -14.65 -12.18
N SER A 77 31.47 -15.33 -12.01
CA SER A 77 31.31 -16.71 -12.42
C SER A 77 31.49 -16.88 -13.93
N PRO A 78 32.26 -17.88 -14.37
CA PRO A 78 32.44 -18.14 -15.79
C PRO A 78 31.13 -18.57 -16.44
N ALA A 79 30.95 -18.24 -17.73
CA ALA A 79 29.80 -18.72 -18.48
C ALA A 79 29.79 -20.26 -18.52
N VAL A 80 28.69 -20.86 -18.05
CA VAL A 80 28.46 -22.33 -18.04
C VAL A 80 27.38 -22.77 -19.03
N GLY A 81 26.99 -21.89 -19.96
CA GLY A 81 25.82 -22.01 -20.82
C GLY A 81 25.72 -23.33 -21.60
N GLY A 82 24.48 -23.83 -21.70
CA GLY A 82 24.08 -24.99 -22.50
C GLY A 82 22.74 -24.77 -23.21
N GLU A 83 22.26 -23.53 -23.25
CA GLU A 83 21.05 -23.13 -23.95
C GLU A 83 21.15 -23.39 -25.47
N LEU A 84 20.21 -24.18 -26.00
CA LEU A 84 19.93 -24.26 -27.42
C LEU A 84 19.21 -22.98 -27.86
N ILE A 85 19.75 -22.33 -28.89
CA ILE A 85 19.12 -21.19 -29.60
C ILE A 85 17.88 -21.67 -30.34
#